data_AF-A0A1E3XBX2-F1
#
_entry.id   AF-A0A1E3XBX2-F1
#
_cell.length_a   1.000
_cell.length_b   1.000
_cell.length_c   1.000
_cell.angle_alpha   90.00
_cell.angle_beta   90.00
_cell.angle_gamma   90.00
#
_symmetry.space_group_name_H-M   'P 1'
#
loop_
_entity.id
_entity.type
_entity.pdbx_description
1 polymer ?
#
loop_
_entity_poly.entity_id
_entity_poly.type
_entity_poly.pdbx_seq_one_letter_code
_entity_poly.pdbx_strand_id
1 'polypeptide(L)'
;MKDKDFYENEDWDEEDWERFLQKADVRTAKYLELFETLQNHPNCDELIAKEMGWSHKHEDCDYKNKTCDDCEKSDDCHIYEINQIFANSIEYDETTEKDIEDVKKIPAYKKSYEFHINLRKFFENKKELNTDEDVIEAITTSSLVPAKIAGGHGMGYEKD
;
A
#
# COMPACT_ATOMS: atom_id res chain seq x y z
N MET A 1 -1.59 -44.51 -3.72
CA MET A 1 -1.82 -43.28 -2.95
C MET A 1 -1.61 -42.16 -3.95
N LYS A 2 -2.64 -41.36 -4.23
CA LYS A 2 -2.53 -40.29 -5.22
C LYS A 2 -1.65 -39.18 -4.63
N ASP A 3 -0.61 -38.81 -5.34
CA ASP A 3 0.09 -37.54 -5.17
C ASP A 3 -0.95 -36.43 -5.30
N LYS A 4 -1.25 -35.78 -4.19
CA LYS A 4 -1.97 -34.51 -4.15
C LYS A 4 -0.89 -33.44 -4.03
N ASP A 5 -0.33 -33.07 -5.17
CA ASP A 5 0.58 -31.94 -5.24
C ASP A 5 -0.22 -30.65 -4.98
N PHE A 6 -0.05 -30.15 -3.76
CA PHE A 6 -0.03 -28.79 -3.18
C PHE A 6 -0.27 -27.53 -4.06
N TYR A 7 -0.99 -27.61 -5.18
CA TYR A 7 -1.44 -26.45 -5.97
C TYR A 7 -2.96 -26.26 -5.83
N GLU A 8 -3.48 -26.27 -4.61
CA GLU A 8 -4.71 -25.50 -4.35
C GLU A 8 -4.26 -24.05 -4.18
N ASN A 9 -4.11 -23.37 -5.33
CA ASN A 9 -4.13 -21.91 -5.39
C ASN A 9 -5.44 -21.47 -4.73
N GLU A 10 -5.36 -20.82 -3.58
CA GLU A 10 -6.34 -19.78 -3.29
C GLU A 10 -6.06 -18.68 -4.33
N ASP A 11 -6.76 -18.74 -5.45
CA ASP A 11 -6.73 -17.68 -6.46
C ASP A 11 -7.14 -16.38 -5.74
N TRP A 12 -6.18 -15.48 -5.51
CA TRP A 12 -6.43 -14.19 -4.86
C TRP A 12 -7.51 -13.43 -5.59
N ASP A 13 -8.49 -12.92 -4.85
CA ASP A 13 -9.51 -12.05 -5.39
C ASP A 13 -9.03 -10.59 -5.50
N GLU A 14 -9.88 -9.70 -6.00
CA GLU A 14 -9.51 -8.28 -6.20
C GLU A 14 -9.16 -7.60 -4.87
N GLU A 15 -9.84 -7.96 -3.78
CA GLU A 15 -9.59 -7.39 -2.45
C GLU A 15 -8.26 -7.88 -1.90
N ASP A 16 -7.91 -9.16 -2.11
CA ASP A 16 -6.60 -9.72 -1.76
C ASP A 16 -5.45 -9.02 -2.49
N TRP A 17 -5.61 -8.82 -3.81
CA TRP A 17 -4.62 -8.10 -4.61
C TRP A 17 -4.50 -6.63 -4.20
N GLU A 18 -5.62 -5.95 -3.94
CA GLU A 18 -5.61 -4.57 -3.49
C GLU A 18 -4.92 -4.45 -2.13
N ARG A 19 -5.24 -5.34 -1.18
CA ARG A 19 -4.61 -5.38 0.15
C ARG A 19 -3.10 -5.64 0.05
N PHE A 20 -2.67 -6.50 -0.86
CA PHE A 20 -1.26 -6.74 -1.14
C PHE A 20 -0.55 -5.50 -1.68
N LEU A 21 -1.14 -4.83 -2.67
CA LEU A 21 -0.56 -3.63 -3.29
C LEU A 21 -0.49 -2.47 -2.30
N GLN A 22 -1.52 -2.26 -1.49
CA GLN A 22 -1.53 -1.25 -0.43
C GLN A 22 -0.40 -1.50 0.58
N LYS A 23 -0.19 -2.75 1.02
CA LYS A 23 0.93 -3.13 1.90
C LYS A 23 2.29 -2.89 1.24
N ALA A 24 2.41 -3.15 -0.06
CA ALA A 24 3.64 -2.92 -0.81
C ALA A 24 3.98 -1.42 -0.90
N ASP A 25 2.98 -0.56 -1.12
CA ASP A 25 3.13 0.90 -1.17
C ASP A 25 3.59 1.46 0.19
N VAL A 26 2.98 1.01 1.29
CA VAL A 26 3.36 1.42 2.66
C VAL A 26 4.81 1.03 2.97
N ARG A 27 5.19 -0.21 2.63
CA ARG A 27 6.57 -0.67 2.82
C ARG A 27 7.56 0.15 1.99
N THR A 28 7.18 0.52 0.78
CA THR A 28 8.02 1.35 -0.10
C THR A 28 8.19 2.75 0.49
N ALA A 29 7.12 3.35 1.03
CA ALA A 29 7.19 4.64 1.70
C ALA A 29 8.14 4.59 2.92
N LYS A 30 8.00 3.58 3.79
CA LYS A 30 8.89 3.37 4.95
C LYS A 30 10.36 3.23 4.51
N TYR A 31 10.62 2.44 3.47
CA TYR A 31 11.98 2.27 2.93
C TYR A 31 12.56 3.60 2.44
N LEU A 32 11.78 4.38 1.69
CA LEU A 32 12.22 5.68 1.16
C LEU A 32 12.54 6.66 2.29
N GLU A 33 11.69 6.75 3.31
CA GLU A 33 11.92 7.59 4.49
C GLU A 33 13.20 7.21 5.24
N LEU A 34 13.41 5.90 5.46
CA LEU A 34 14.62 5.40 6.11
C LEU A 34 15.86 5.66 5.25
N PHE A 35 15.76 5.49 3.94
CA PHE A 35 16.85 5.76 3.01
C PHE A 35 17.22 7.24 3.02
N GLU A 36 16.25 8.15 2.91
CA GLU A 36 16.50 9.59 2.98
C GLU A 36 17.17 10.00 4.30
N THR A 37 16.75 9.38 5.41
CA THR A 37 17.28 9.66 6.75
C THR A 37 18.68 9.09 6.95
N LEU A 38 18.95 7.88 6.46
CA LEU A 38 20.14 7.10 6.78
C LEU A 38 21.19 7.06 5.67
N GLN A 39 20.93 7.60 4.47
CA GLN A 39 21.85 7.54 3.31
C GLN A 39 23.29 8.01 3.61
N ASN A 40 23.47 8.94 4.56
CA ASN A 40 24.79 9.45 4.95
C ASN A 40 25.41 8.69 6.13
N HIS A 41 24.71 7.71 6.69
CA HIS A 41 25.18 6.90 7.81
C HIS A 41 26.07 5.75 7.28
N PRO A 42 27.26 5.50 7.88
CA PRO A 42 28.18 4.47 7.40
C PRO A 42 27.61 3.04 7.45
N ASN A 43 26.61 2.81 8.31
CA ASN A 43 25.90 1.54 8.44
C ASN A 43 24.43 1.64 7.96
N CYS A 44 24.17 2.47 6.95
CA CYS A 44 22.83 2.69 6.38
C CYS A 44 22.08 1.38 6.13
N ASP A 45 22.70 0.48 5.37
CA ASP A 45 22.08 -0.78 4.93
C ASP A 45 21.69 -1.70 6.10
N GLU A 46 22.55 -1.81 7.12
CA GLU A 46 22.28 -2.66 8.31
C GLU A 46 21.14 -2.09 9.16
N LEU A 47 21.05 -0.76 9.27
CA LEU A 47 19.98 -0.09 10.00
C LEU A 47 18.65 -0.18 9.26
N ILE A 48 18.64 0.03 7.94
CA ILE A 48 17.45 -0.15 7.10
C ILE A 48 16.99 -1.60 7.16
N ALA A 49 17.90 -2.56 7.00
CA ALA A 49 17.57 -3.97 7.04
C ALA A 49 16.95 -4.37 8.40
N LYS A 50 17.49 -3.85 9.50
CA LYS A 50 16.91 -4.08 10.83
C LYS A 50 15.51 -3.49 10.96
N GLU A 51 15.32 -2.25 10.53
CA GLU A 51 14.06 -1.52 10.68
C GLU A 51 12.96 -2.01 9.72
N MET A 52 13.35 -2.53 8.56
CA MET A 52 12.47 -3.18 7.59
C MET A 52 12.18 -4.65 7.93
N GLY A 53 12.77 -5.19 9.00
CA GLY A 53 12.64 -6.61 9.36
C GLY A 53 13.32 -7.56 8.37
N TRP A 54 14.32 -7.08 7.63
CA TRP A 54 15.13 -7.84 6.67
C TRP A 54 16.35 -8.51 7.34
N SER A 55 16.53 -8.33 8.64
CA SER A 55 17.68 -8.84 9.40
C SER A 55 17.53 -10.27 9.93
N HIS A 56 16.57 -11.06 9.42
CA HIS A 56 16.19 -12.34 10.02
C HIS A 56 17.06 -13.52 9.58
N LYS A 57 17.18 -14.51 10.48
CA LYS A 57 17.94 -15.74 10.27
C LYS A 57 16.98 -16.91 10.05
N HIS A 58 17.06 -17.56 8.89
CA HIS A 58 16.42 -18.85 8.68
C HIS A 58 17.10 -19.95 9.54
N GLU A 59 16.35 -20.68 10.36
CA GLU A 59 16.91 -21.66 11.32
C GLU A 59 17.72 -22.80 10.65
N ASP A 60 17.37 -23.14 9.40
CA ASP A 60 18.07 -24.18 8.62
C ASP A 60 19.29 -23.66 7.83
N CYS A 61 19.59 -22.36 7.86
CA CYS A 61 20.73 -21.80 7.13
C CYS A 61 21.78 -21.24 8.11
N ASP A 62 22.92 -21.94 8.22
CA ASP A 62 24.02 -21.56 9.12
C ASP A 62 24.82 -20.42 8.45
N TYR A 63 24.46 -19.16 8.72
CA TYR A 63 24.98 -17.89 8.14
C TYR A 63 26.48 -17.64 8.40
N LYS A 64 27.36 -18.56 8.02
CA LYS A 64 28.80 -18.29 7.94
C LYS A 64 29.18 -17.50 6.70
N ASN A 65 28.32 -17.50 5.67
CA ASN A 65 28.33 -16.56 4.56
C ASN A 65 26.97 -15.86 4.47
N LYS A 66 26.99 -14.57 4.10
CA LYS A 66 26.06 -13.54 4.56
C LYS A 66 24.73 -13.44 3.78
N THR A 67 24.34 -14.39 2.95
CA THR A 67 23.16 -14.26 2.08
C THR A 67 22.41 -15.59 1.88
N CYS A 68 21.09 -15.54 1.69
CA CYS A 68 20.29 -16.72 1.27
C CYS A 68 20.73 -17.27 -0.11
N ASP A 69 21.51 -16.50 -0.87
CA ASP A 69 22.12 -16.92 -2.15
C ASP A 69 23.04 -18.14 -2.01
N ASP A 70 23.70 -18.29 -0.85
CA ASP A 70 24.63 -19.39 -0.56
C ASP A 70 23.96 -20.56 0.19
N CYS A 71 22.62 -20.56 0.29
CA CYS A 71 21.85 -21.57 1.03
C CYS A 71 21.46 -22.77 0.15
N GLU A 72 21.63 -24.01 0.65
CA GLU A 72 21.14 -25.22 -0.05
C GLU A 72 19.62 -25.21 -0.27
N LYS A 73 18.88 -24.53 0.61
CA LYS A 73 17.44 -24.29 0.49
C LYS A 73 17.16 -22.81 0.25
N SER A 74 17.85 -22.20 -0.72
CA SER A 74 17.73 -20.78 -1.06
C SER A 74 16.26 -20.38 -1.29
N ASP A 75 15.47 -21.18 -2.01
CA ASP A 75 14.05 -20.90 -2.26
C ASP A 75 13.22 -20.81 -0.96
N ASP A 76 13.37 -21.78 -0.05
CA ASP A 76 12.67 -21.77 1.24
C ASP A 76 13.16 -20.62 2.14
N CYS A 77 14.47 -20.31 2.11
CA CYS A 77 15.10 -19.19 2.81
C CYS A 77 14.49 -17.86 2.36
N HIS A 78 14.36 -17.65 1.05
CA HIS A 78 13.74 -16.46 0.47
C HIS A 78 12.25 -16.36 0.76
N ILE A 79 11.50 -17.47 0.68
CA ILE A 79 10.07 -17.48 1.02
C ILE A 79 9.86 -17.11 2.49
N TYR A 80 10.68 -17.65 3.38
CA TYR A 80 10.62 -17.31 4.80
C TYR A 80 11.01 -15.85 5.07
N GLU A 81 12.07 -15.33 4.45
CA GLU A 81 12.41 -13.91 4.54
C GLU A 81 11.25 -13.04 4.07
N ILE A 82 10.67 -13.34 2.91
CA ILE A 82 9.50 -12.64 2.38
C ILE A 82 8.32 -12.70 3.35
N ASN A 83 8.00 -13.87 3.91
CA ASN A 83 6.91 -14.04 4.87
C ASN A 83 7.17 -13.28 6.17
N GLN A 84 8.41 -13.25 6.66
CA GLN A 84 8.79 -12.45 7.82
C GLN A 84 8.72 -10.95 7.53
N ILE A 85 9.08 -10.52 6.32
CA ILE A 85 8.94 -9.13 5.88
C ILE A 85 7.46 -8.73 5.87
N PHE A 86 6.58 -9.63 5.43
CA PHE A 86 5.13 -9.39 5.48
C PHE A 86 4.60 -9.40 6.91
N ALA A 87 5.02 -10.34 7.75
CA ALA A 87 4.59 -10.44 9.15
C ALA A 87 5.09 -9.26 10.01
N ASN A 88 6.25 -8.69 9.69
CA ASN A 88 6.84 -7.54 10.40
C ASN A 88 6.56 -6.20 9.70
N SER A 89 5.82 -6.21 8.58
CA SER A 89 5.39 -4.96 7.94
C SER A 89 4.49 -4.18 8.90
N ILE A 90 4.64 -2.85 8.91
CA ILE A 90 3.75 -1.98 9.68
C ILE A 90 2.36 -2.15 9.07
N GLU A 91 1.45 -2.79 9.80
CA GLU A 91 0.03 -2.78 9.44
C GLU A 91 -0.42 -1.32 9.44
N TYR A 92 -0.87 -0.83 8.27
CA TYR A 92 -1.85 0.24 8.30
C TYR A 92 -3.09 -0.36 8.94
N ASP A 93 -3.62 0.30 9.97
CA ASP A 93 -4.95 -0.03 10.48
C ASP A 93 -5.88 0.00 9.26
N GLU A 94 -6.59 -1.11 9.01
CA GLU A 94 -7.58 -1.15 7.94
C GLU A 94 -8.50 0.06 8.09
N THR A 95 -8.84 0.72 6.98
CA THR A 95 -9.75 1.88 7.02
C THR A 95 -11.02 1.46 7.73
N THR A 96 -11.21 1.96 8.95
CA THR A 96 -12.33 1.54 9.78
C THR A 96 -13.59 2.28 9.34
N GLU A 97 -14.77 1.74 9.69
CA GLU A 97 -16.03 2.47 9.51
C GLU A 97 -15.99 3.85 10.20
N LYS A 98 -15.25 3.96 11.31
CA LYS A 98 -15.04 5.20 12.03
C LYS A 98 -14.23 6.22 11.21
N ASP A 99 -13.18 5.78 10.52
CA ASP A 99 -12.38 6.65 9.66
C ASP A 99 -13.23 7.21 8.51
N ILE A 100 -14.11 6.38 7.95
CA ILE A 100 -15.09 6.81 6.93
C ILE A 100 -16.06 7.85 7.51
N GLU A 101 -16.57 7.64 8.73
CA GLU A 101 -17.44 8.60 9.40
C GLU A 101 -16.73 9.92 9.72
N ASP A 102 -15.47 9.86 10.12
CA ASP A 102 -14.67 11.03 10.50
C ASP A 102 -14.30 11.87 9.26
N VAL A 103 -13.93 11.23 8.13
CA VAL A 103 -13.75 11.93 6.85
C VAL A 103 -15.03 12.67 6.43
N LYS A 104 -16.21 12.05 6.60
CA LYS A 104 -17.51 12.68 6.26
C LYS A 104 -17.82 13.92 7.09
N LYS A 105 -17.21 14.07 8.28
CA LYS A 105 -17.36 15.27 9.13
C LYS A 105 -16.50 16.44 8.64
N ILE A 106 -15.47 16.20 7.82
CA ILE A 106 -14.58 17.25 7.31
C ILE A 106 -15.37 18.16 6.34
N PRO A 107 -15.51 19.48 6.62
CA PRO A 107 -16.29 20.38 5.77
C PRO A 107 -15.77 20.48 4.33
N ALA A 108 -14.44 20.42 4.15
CA ALA A 108 -13.80 20.45 2.84
C ALA A 108 -14.08 19.17 2.02
N TYR A 109 -14.06 18.00 2.67
CA TYR A 109 -14.45 16.73 2.04
C TYR A 109 -15.90 16.82 1.55
N LYS A 110 -16.83 17.21 2.43
CA LYS A 110 -18.25 17.30 2.09
C LYS A 110 -18.50 18.23 0.90
N LYS A 111 -17.94 19.45 0.93
CA LYS A 111 -18.10 20.44 -0.15
C LYS A 111 -17.52 19.97 -1.48
N SER A 112 -16.34 19.35 -1.47
CA SER A 112 -15.69 18.87 -2.69
C SER A 112 -16.41 17.65 -3.28
N TYR A 113 -16.88 16.74 -2.43
CA TYR A 113 -17.70 15.61 -2.85
C TYR A 113 -19.04 16.06 -3.44
N GLU A 114 -19.75 16.98 -2.78
CA GLU A 114 -20.99 17.56 -3.31
C GLU A 114 -20.76 18.27 -4.65
N PHE A 115 -19.65 19.01 -4.79
CA PHE A 115 -19.27 19.63 -6.05
C PHE A 115 -19.08 18.60 -7.17
N HIS A 116 -18.31 17.54 -6.94
CA HIS A 116 -18.10 16.46 -7.91
C HIS A 116 -19.42 15.84 -8.37
N ILE A 117 -20.30 15.48 -7.42
CA ILE A 117 -21.62 14.89 -7.72
C ILE A 117 -22.46 15.85 -8.56
N ASN A 118 -22.48 17.13 -8.21
CA ASN A 118 -23.26 18.13 -8.94
C ASN A 118 -22.70 18.39 -10.35
N LEU A 119 -21.37 18.41 -10.50
CA LEU A 119 -20.69 18.59 -11.78
C LEU A 119 -21.00 17.41 -12.72
N ARG A 120 -20.87 16.18 -12.22
CA ARG A 120 -21.21 14.97 -12.97
C ARG A 120 -22.66 14.99 -13.45
N LYS A 121 -23.61 15.25 -12.55
CA LYS A 121 -25.05 15.36 -12.89
C LYS A 121 -25.33 16.45 -13.92
N PHE A 122 -24.63 17.59 -13.83
CA PHE A 122 -24.80 18.69 -14.76
C PHE A 122 -24.44 18.28 -16.19
N PHE A 123 -23.36 17.52 -16.37
CA PHE A 123 -22.91 17.06 -17.69
C PHE A 123 -23.65 15.83 -18.20
N GLU A 124 -24.01 14.86 -17.33
CA GLU A 124 -24.82 13.69 -17.73
C GLU A 124 -26.19 14.11 -18.31
N ASN A 125 -26.75 15.22 -17.84
CA ASN A 125 -27.99 15.78 -18.37
C ASN A 125 -27.84 16.42 -19.77
N LYS A 126 -26.60 16.56 -20.27
CA LYS A 126 -26.28 17.13 -21.58
C LYS A 126 -25.65 16.05 -22.46
N LYS A 127 -26.50 15.23 -23.09
CA LYS A 127 -26.07 14.10 -23.93
C LYS A 127 -25.06 14.46 -25.03
N GLU A 128 -25.07 15.70 -25.52
CA GLU A 128 -24.13 16.21 -26.53
C GLU A 128 -22.68 16.33 -26.03
N LEU A 129 -22.48 16.35 -24.71
CA LEU A 129 -21.18 16.55 -24.06
C LEU A 129 -20.62 15.28 -23.40
N ASN A 130 -21.33 14.15 -23.47
CA ASN A 130 -20.91 12.91 -22.80
C ASN A 130 -19.64 12.28 -23.36
N THR A 131 -19.22 12.68 -24.56
CA THR A 131 -17.98 12.22 -25.22
C THR A 131 -16.94 13.33 -25.33
N ASP A 132 -17.21 14.49 -24.75
CA ASP A 132 -16.29 15.62 -24.76
C ASP A 132 -15.14 15.35 -23.77
N GLU A 133 -13.91 15.38 -24.26
CA GLU A 133 -12.71 15.04 -23.50
C GLU A 133 -12.49 16.00 -22.33
N ASP A 134 -12.72 17.29 -22.52
CA ASP A 134 -12.57 18.30 -21.47
C ASP A 134 -13.60 18.07 -20.35
N VAL A 135 -14.80 17.63 -20.70
CA VAL A 135 -15.85 17.28 -19.74
C VAL A 135 -15.50 16.03 -18.94
N ILE A 136 -14.98 14.99 -19.62
CA ILE A 136 -14.51 13.77 -18.97
C ILE A 136 -13.35 14.08 -18.02
N GLU A 137 -12.39 14.89 -18.46
CA GLU A 137 -11.25 15.32 -17.65
C GLU A 137 -11.70 16.16 -16.44
N ALA A 138 -12.63 17.09 -16.63
CA ALA A 138 -13.16 17.91 -15.54
C ALA A 138 -13.89 17.06 -14.48
N ILE A 139 -14.71 16.09 -14.91
CA ILE A 139 -15.40 15.16 -13.98
C ILE A 139 -14.37 14.30 -13.24
N THR A 140 -13.40 13.72 -13.96
CA THR A 140 -12.35 12.88 -13.37
C THR A 140 -11.50 13.68 -12.38
N THR A 141 -11.03 14.86 -12.75
CA THR A 141 -10.19 15.70 -11.90
C THR A 141 -10.96 16.21 -10.67
N SER A 142 -12.25 16.47 -10.81
CA SER A 142 -13.09 16.90 -9.67
C SER A 142 -13.23 15.82 -8.58
N SER A 143 -13.15 14.53 -8.93
CA SER A 143 -13.23 13.44 -7.95
C SER A 143 -11.93 13.29 -7.14
N LEU A 144 -10.80 13.79 -7.66
CA LEU A 144 -9.51 13.72 -6.99
C LEU A 144 -9.46 14.55 -5.71
N VAL A 145 -10.19 15.68 -5.66
CA VAL A 145 -10.18 16.57 -4.48
C VAL A 145 -10.70 15.85 -3.22
N PRO A 146 -11.92 15.28 -3.19
CA PRO A 146 -12.38 14.53 -2.02
C PRO A 146 -11.52 13.28 -1.75
N ALA A 147 -11.01 12.61 -2.79
CA ALA A 147 -10.14 11.44 -2.64
C ALA A 147 -8.82 11.79 -1.92
N LYS A 148 -8.18 12.91 -2.29
CA LYS A 148 -6.94 13.37 -1.63
C LYS A 148 -7.19 13.80 -0.18
N ILE A 149 -8.34 14.39 0.13
CA ILE A 149 -8.70 14.72 1.52
C ILE A 149 -8.91 13.44 2.33
N ALA A 150 -9.63 12.46 1.79
CA ALA A 150 -9.85 11.18 2.46
C ALA A 150 -8.53 10.43 2.70
N GLY A 151 -7.68 10.34 1.68
CA GLY A 151 -6.36 9.71 1.80
C GLY A 151 -5.46 10.42 2.81
N GLY A 152 -5.38 11.75 2.76
CA GLY A 152 -4.61 12.52 3.74
C GLY A 152 -5.13 12.38 5.17
N HIS A 153 -6.45 12.22 5.36
CA HIS A 153 -7.02 11.94 6.69
C HIS A 153 -6.64 10.54 7.19
N GLY A 154 -6.74 9.53 6.31
CA GLY A 154 -6.35 8.14 6.66
C GLY A 154 -4.87 8.00 7.01
N MET A 155 -4.02 8.86 6.45
CA MET A 155 -2.59 8.90 6.77
C MET A 155 -2.26 9.56 8.13
N GLY A 156 -3.25 10.19 8.77
CA GLY A 156 -3.07 10.96 10.00
C GLY A 156 -2.52 12.37 9.74
N TYR A 157 -2.61 13.23 10.77
CA TYR A 157 -2.05 14.58 10.74
C TYR A 157 -0.76 14.61 11.54
N GLU A 158 0.27 15.29 11.02
CA GLU A 158 1.46 15.62 11.81
C GLU A 158 1.01 16.37 13.06
N LYS A 159 1.50 15.93 14.22
CA LYS A 159 1.27 16.63 15.48
C LYS A 159 2.35 17.71 15.61
N ASP A 160 1.93 18.97 15.67
CA ASP A 160 2.77 20.09 16.10
C ASP A 160 3.34 19.88 17.52
#